data_AF-A0AAP4CXU1-F1
#
_entry.id   AF-A0AAP4CXU1-F1
#
_cell.length_a   1.000
_cell.length_b   1.000
_cell.length_c   1.000
_cell.angle_alpha   90.00
_cell.angle_beta   90.00
_cell.angle_gamma   90.00
#
_symmetry.space_group_name_H-M   'P 1'
#
loop_
_entity.id
_entity.type
_entity.pdbx_description
1 polymer ?
#
loop_
_entity_poly.entity_id
_entity_poly.type
_entity_poly.pdbx_seq_one_letter_code
_entity_poly.pdbx_strand_id
1 'polypeptide(L)'
;MTINAEQISVGDIDLAKRVLAYARNVIAPRLDEIDGEALEDAIAILKGVVKEATARGARGIVSQSVGTARVSYGSESSCFSDDDRQALAVLAGVGADMAVGHPVGDFPKHSRVLRRVFSEGV
;
A
#
# COMPACT_ATOMS: atom_id res chain seq x y z
N MET A 1 -15.57 14.68 7.96
CA MET A 1 -15.01 15.12 9.28
C MET A 1 -13.50 14.94 9.21
N THR A 2 -12.67 15.82 9.76
CA THR A 2 -11.20 15.69 9.61
C THR A 2 -10.59 14.74 10.64
N ILE A 3 -9.79 13.77 10.18
CA ILE A 3 -9.04 12.86 11.06
C ILE A 3 -7.87 13.64 11.70
N ASN A 4 -7.79 13.59 13.03
CA ASN A 4 -6.75 14.25 13.81
C ASN A 4 -5.74 13.23 14.38
N ALA A 5 -4.49 13.66 14.55
CA ALA A 5 -3.42 12.80 15.08
C ALA A 5 -3.73 12.25 16.48
N GLU A 6 -4.44 13.01 17.31
CA GLU A 6 -4.89 12.62 18.65
C GLU A 6 -5.88 11.46 18.64
N GLN A 7 -6.63 11.28 17.55
CA GLN A 7 -7.55 10.16 17.40
C GLN A 7 -6.81 8.87 17.10
N ILE A 8 -5.56 8.92 16.61
CA ILE A 8 -4.80 7.78 16.12
C ILE A 8 -3.70 7.36 17.12
N SER A 9 -3.18 8.29 17.92
CA SER A 9 -2.10 8.01 18.87
C SER A 9 -2.25 8.79 20.17
N VAL A 10 -2.01 8.09 21.29
CA VAL A 10 -1.95 8.68 22.65
C VAL A 10 -0.49 8.94 23.07
N GLY A 11 0.49 8.38 22.35
CA GLY A 11 1.91 8.45 22.70
C GLY A 11 2.69 9.44 21.84
N ASP A 12 3.26 8.93 20.73
CA ASP A 12 4.04 9.75 19.81
C ASP A 12 3.12 10.46 18.81
N ILE A 13 2.78 11.72 19.11
CA ILE A 13 1.94 12.57 18.26
C ILE A 13 2.68 12.95 16.96
N ASP A 14 4.01 13.08 17.01
CA ASP A 14 4.80 13.49 15.84
C ASP A 14 4.92 12.35 14.82
N LEU A 15 5.00 11.11 15.30
CA LEU A 15 4.88 9.92 14.45
C LEU A 15 3.48 9.85 13.81
N ALA A 16 2.42 10.08 14.60
CA ALA A 16 1.05 10.06 14.08
C ALA A 16 0.82 11.13 13.01
N LYS A 17 1.37 12.35 13.19
CA LYS A 17 1.33 13.41 12.17
C LYS A 17 2.04 13.01 10.88
N ARG A 18 3.20 12.36 10.98
CA ARG A 18 3.96 11.87 9.82
C ARG A 18 3.20 10.78 9.05
N VAL A 19 2.71 9.77 9.77
CA VAL A 19 1.87 8.70 9.19
C VAL A 19 0.64 9.27 8.49
N LEU A 20 -0.04 10.24 9.11
CA LEU A 20 -1.23 10.87 8.56
C LEU A 20 -0.92 11.79 7.36
N ALA A 21 0.20 12.52 7.39
CA ALA A 21 0.66 13.29 6.23
C ALA A 21 0.98 12.38 5.03
N TYR A 22 1.62 11.24 5.27
CA TYR A 22 1.89 10.25 4.23
C TYR A 22 0.60 9.62 3.69
N ALA A 23 -0.32 9.21 4.56
CA ALA A 23 -1.60 8.63 4.17
C ALA A 23 -2.40 9.59 3.27
N ARG A 24 -2.51 10.87 3.66
CA ARG A 24 -3.18 11.90 2.86
C ARG A 24 -2.51 12.14 1.51
N ASN A 25 -1.18 12.28 1.47
CA ASN A 25 -0.51 12.69 0.24
C ASN A 25 -0.27 11.55 -0.75
N VAL A 26 -0.14 10.31 -0.28
CA VAL A 26 0.37 9.21 -1.11
C VAL A 26 -0.67 8.11 -1.34
N ILE A 27 -1.48 7.79 -0.34
CA ILE A 27 -2.39 6.62 -0.41
C ILE A 27 -3.83 7.07 -0.70
N ALA A 28 -4.31 8.07 0.05
CA ALA A 28 -5.71 8.46 0.10
C ALA A 28 -5.85 9.99 0.14
N PRO A 29 -5.81 10.67 -1.03
CA PRO A 29 -6.00 12.13 -1.10
C PRO A 29 -7.34 12.62 -0.57
N ARG A 30 -8.38 11.77 -0.61
CA ARG A 30 -9.75 12.06 -0.15
C ARG A 30 -10.05 11.53 1.25
N LEU A 31 -9.03 11.25 2.06
CA LEU A 31 -9.22 10.69 3.40
C LEU A 31 -10.10 11.59 4.30
N ASP A 32 -10.06 12.91 4.09
CA ASP A 32 -10.84 13.89 4.86
C ASP A 32 -12.31 14.01 4.43
N GLU A 33 -12.67 13.42 3.28
CA GLU A 33 -14.05 13.37 2.74
C GLU A 33 -14.83 12.14 3.21
N ILE A 34 -14.17 11.22 3.93
CA ILE A 34 -14.77 10.00 4.45
C ILE A 34 -15.58 10.33 5.72
N ASP A 35 -16.77 9.75 5.85
CA ASP A 35 -17.66 9.93 7.00
C ASP A 35 -18.29 8.59 7.42
N GLY A 36 -18.82 8.54 8.65
CA GLY A 36 -19.56 7.37 9.17
C GLY A 36 -18.66 6.20 9.57
N GLU A 37 -19.10 4.97 9.30
CA GLU A 37 -18.39 3.73 9.65
C GLU A 37 -17.01 3.64 8.97
N ALA A 38 -16.92 4.09 7.71
CA ALA A 38 -15.66 4.12 6.96
C ALA A 38 -14.60 5.03 7.59
N LEU A 39 -15.02 6.08 8.34
CA LEU A 39 -14.11 6.96 9.08
C LEU A 39 -13.49 6.22 10.26
N GLU A 40 -14.31 5.48 11.01
CA GLU A 40 -13.86 4.68 12.15
C GLU A 40 -12.90 3.56 11.70
N ASP A 41 -13.20 2.92 10.57
CA ASP A 41 -12.32 1.92 9.95
C ASP A 41 -10.97 2.52 9.54
N ALA A 42 -10.98 3.70 8.91
CA ALA A 42 -9.74 4.40 8.55
C ALA A 42 -8.91 4.76 9.80
N ILE A 43 -9.56 5.21 10.87
CA ILE A 43 -8.91 5.48 12.16
C ILE A 43 -8.31 4.19 12.75
N ALA A 44 -9.02 3.07 12.69
CA ALA A 44 -8.56 1.78 13.20
C ALA A 44 -7.30 1.27 12.45
N ILE A 45 -7.29 1.39 11.12
CA ILE A 45 -6.12 1.04 10.29
C ILE A 45 -4.93 1.92 10.66
N LEU A 46 -5.12 3.24 10.72
CA LEU A 46 -4.05 4.17 11.05
C LEU A 46 -3.51 3.95 12.48
N LYS A 47 -4.37 3.57 13.43
CA LYS A 47 -3.95 3.18 14.79
C LYS A 47 -3.04 1.96 14.76
N GLY A 48 -3.41 0.95 13.96
CA GLY A 48 -2.60 -0.25 13.74
C GLY A 48 -1.20 0.10 13.21
N VAL A 49 -1.16 0.92 12.16
CA VAL A 49 0.10 1.40 11.54
C VAL A 49 0.97 2.16 12.53
N VAL A 50 0.41 3.10 13.31
CA VAL A 50 1.20 3.84 14.31
C VAL A 50 1.71 2.93 15.42
N LYS A 51 0.89 1.99 15.90
CA LYS A 51 1.28 1.02 16.93
C LYS A 51 2.42 0.12 16.44
N GLU A 52 2.33 -0.35 15.20
CA GLU A 52 3.38 -1.17 14.60
C GLU A 52 4.66 -0.38 14.35
N ALA A 53 4.56 0.84 13.83
CA ALA A 53 5.69 1.74 13.65
C ALA A 53 6.38 2.06 14.99
N THR A 54 5.61 2.24 16.06
CA THR A 54 6.13 2.44 17.42
C THR A 54 6.85 1.18 17.91
N ALA A 55 6.29 -0.01 17.69
CA ALA A 55 6.89 -1.28 18.10
C ALA A 55 8.19 -1.59 17.35
N ARG A 56 8.26 -1.26 16.06
CA ARG A 56 9.47 -1.38 15.23
C ARG A 56 10.56 -0.37 15.63
N GLY A 57 10.19 0.68 16.36
CA GLY A 57 11.06 1.74 16.84
C GLY A 57 11.43 2.75 15.76
N ALA A 58 11.36 4.04 16.08
CA ALA A 58 11.51 5.16 15.14
C ALA A 58 12.88 5.26 14.42
N ARG A 59 13.84 4.38 14.71
CA ARG A 59 15.21 4.36 14.15
C ARG A 59 15.82 2.94 14.05
N GLY A 60 15.03 1.89 14.27
CA GLY A 60 15.54 0.54 14.37
C GLY A 60 15.75 -0.09 12.99
N ILE A 61 17.01 -0.28 12.60
CA ILE A 61 17.48 -1.08 11.45
C ILE A 61 17.63 -0.27 10.15
N VAL A 62 18.68 0.56 10.14
CA VAL A 62 19.20 1.32 8.98
C VAL A 62 19.58 0.42 7.80
N SER A 63 19.96 -0.82 8.06
CA SER A 63 20.13 -1.86 7.05
C SER A 63 20.55 -3.14 7.76
N GLN A 64 19.85 -4.24 7.54
CA GLN A 64 20.41 -5.56 7.82
C GLN A 64 20.72 -6.19 6.47
N SER A 65 21.97 -6.60 6.28
CA SER A 65 22.40 -7.30 5.07
C SER A 65 22.79 -8.72 5.44
N VAL A 66 22.22 -9.69 4.70
CA VAL A 66 22.61 -11.10 4.76
C VAL A 66 23.09 -11.45 3.36
N GLY A 67 24.42 -11.46 3.16
CA GLY A 67 25.00 -11.66 1.84
C GLY A 67 24.71 -10.50 0.88
N THR A 68 24.12 -10.79 -0.28
CA THR A 68 23.77 -9.79 -1.32
C THR A 68 22.40 -9.13 -1.11
N ALA A 69 21.59 -9.61 -0.17
CA ALA A 69 20.29 -9.03 0.11
C ALA A 69 20.44 -7.77 0.98
N ARG A 70 19.92 -6.64 0.49
CA ARG A 70 19.79 -5.39 1.25
C ARG A 70 18.32 -5.10 1.48
N VAL A 71 17.96 -4.78 2.72
CA VAL A 71 16.65 -4.22 3.03
C VAL A 71 16.82 -2.90 3.76
N SER A 72 16.20 -1.85 3.21
CA SER A 72 16.21 -0.49 3.77
C SER A 72 14.84 -0.17 4.34
N TYR A 73 14.77 -0.04 5.66
CA TYR A 73 13.55 0.31 6.39
C TYR A 73 13.71 1.72 6.97
N GLY A 74 13.63 2.74 6.11
CA GLY A 74 13.92 4.13 6.50
C GLY A 74 12.86 5.15 6.11
N SER A 75 11.83 4.77 5.36
CA SER A 75 10.79 5.70 4.90
C SER A 75 9.49 5.49 5.67
N GLU A 76 8.72 6.57 5.84
CA GLU A 76 7.35 6.53 6.38
C GLU A 76 6.47 5.52 5.61
N SER A 77 6.80 5.28 4.33
CA SER A 77 6.18 4.23 3.53
C SER A 77 6.39 2.82 4.11
N SER A 78 7.51 2.52 4.77
CA SER A 78 7.78 1.21 5.37
C SER A 78 6.88 0.87 6.56
N CYS A 79 6.15 1.85 7.09
CA CYS A 79 5.21 1.64 8.18
C CYS A 79 3.89 1.03 7.70
N PHE A 80 3.56 1.17 6.41
CA PHE A 80 2.33 0.64 5.82
C PHE A 80 2.60 -0.69 5.15
N SER A 81 1.83 -1.73 5.51
CA SER A 81 1.75 -2.95 4.73
C SER A 81 1.01 -2.71 3.40
N ASP A 82 1.15 -3.63 2.44
CA ASP A 82 0.40 -3.55 1.18
C ASP A 82 -1.12 -3.64 1.43
N ASP A 83 -1.53 -4.43 2.42
CA ASP A 83 -2.93 -4.54 2.84
C ASP A 83 -3.45 -3.22 3.41
N ASP A 84 -2.68 -2.52 4.26
CA ASP A 84 -3.07 -1.20 4.80
C ASP A 84 -3.25 -0.16 3.70
N ARG A 85 -2.35 -0.16 2.71
CA ARG A 85 -2.43 0.73 1.56
C ARG A 85 -3.69 0.46 0.74
N GLN A 86 -3.96 -0.81 0.46
CA GLN A 86 -5.11 -1.20 -0.34
C GLN A 86 -6.42 -0.90 0.41
N ALA A 87 -6.50 -1.20 1.70
CA ALA A 87 -7.66 -0.90 2.52
C ALA A 87 -7.95 0.61 2.56
N LEU A 88 -6.94 1.45 2.82
CA LEU A 88 -7.10 2.91 2.80
C LEU A 88 -7.47 3.46 1.41
N ALA A 89 -6.88 2.91 0.34
CA ALA A 89 -7.20 3.32 -1.03
C ALA A 89 -8.64 2.96 -1.42
N VAL A 90 -9.15 1.80 -0.99
CA VAL A 90 -10.54 1.39 -1.19
C VAL A 90 -11.49 2.30 -0.42
N LEU A 91 -11.20 2.57 0.87
CA LEU A 91 -12.02 3.47 1.70
C LEU A 91 -12.07 4.89 1.14
N ALA A 92 -10.97 5.38 0.57
CA ALA A 92 -10.91 6.69 -0.06
C ALA A 92 -11.47 6.72 -1.50
N GLY A 93 -12.03 5.62 -2.00
CA GLY A 93 -12.57 5.52 -3.35
C GLY A 93 -11.51 5.59 -4.46
N VAL A 94 -10.23 5.50 -4.12
CA VAL A 94 -9.09 5.52 -5.07
C VAL A 94 -8.98 4.17 -5.81
N GLY A 95 -9.48 3.08 -5.19
CA GLY A 95 -9.42 1.73 -5.74
C GLY A 95 -10.43 1.39 -6.84
N ALA A 96 -11.47 2.20 -7.06
CA ALA A 96 -12.45 1.92 -8.13
C ALA A 96 -11.94 2.32 -9.52
N ASP A 97 -11.08 3.34 -9.61
CA ASP A 97 -10.53 3.82 -10.88
C ASP A 97 -9.15 3.22 -11.21
N MET A 98 -8.46 2.57 -10.26
CA MET A 98 -7.16 1.92 -10.50
C MET A 98 -7.29 0.46 -10.99
N ALA A 99 -8.50 -0.05 -11.21
CA ALA A 99 -8.75 -1.26 -11.97
C ALA A 99 -8.68 -1.02 -13.50
N VAL A 100 -7.89 -0.03 -13.95
CA VAL A 100 -7.50 0.10 -15.36
C VAL A 100 -6.49 -1.01 -15.66
N GLY A 101 -7.02 -2.14 -16.11
CA GLY A 101 -6.26 -3.17 -16.79
C GLY A 101 -5.57 -4.15 -15.84
N HIS A 102 -6.25 -5.27 -15.59
CA HIS A 102 -5.52 -6.52 -15.39
C HIS A 102 -4.51 -6.67 -16.55
N PRO A 103 -3.24 -7.09 -16.31
CA PRO A 103 -2.34 -7.42 -17.40
C PRO A 103 -2.95 -8.58 -18.18
N VAL A 104 -3.62 -8.27 -19.29
CA VAL A 104 -4.05 -9.25 -20.27
C VAL A 104 -2.77 -9.71 -20.94
N GLY A 105 -2.34 -10.93 -20.64
CA GLY A 105 -1.25 -11.57 -21.36
C GLY A 105 -1.61 -11.60 -22.85
N ASP A 106 -0.93 -10.80 -23.66
CA ASP A 106 -1.07 -10.84 -25.11
C ASP A 106 -0.24 -12.02 -25.62
N PHE A 107 -0.91 -13.16 -25.82
CA PHE A 107 -0.26 -14.29 -26.46
C PHE A 107 0.00 -13.94 -27.93
N PRO A 108 1.21 -14.16 -28.45
CA PRO A 108 1.50 -13.93 -29.85
C PRO A 108 0.45 -14.60 -30.74
N LYS A 109 -0.25 -13.78 -31.55
CA LYS A 109 -1.22 -14.29 -32.54
C LYS A 109 -0.53 -15.36 -33.40
N HIS A 110 -1.23 -16.47 -33.63
CA HIS A 110 -0.73 -17.66 -34.34
C HIS A 110 0.33 -17.31 -35.39
N SER A 111 1.59 -17.57 -35.08
CA SER A 111 2.65 -17.40 -36.07
C SER A 111 2.44 -18.48 -37.14
N ARG A 112 2.38 -18.09 -38.41
CA ARG A 112 2.35 -19.04 -39.55
C ARG A 112 3.58 -19.96 -39.57
N VAL A 113 4.61 -19.61 -38.80
CA VAL A 113 5.87 -20.35 -38.64
C VAL A 113 5.66 -21.67 -37.91
N LEU A 114 4.77 -21.74 -36.91
CA LEU A 114 4.51 -22.98 -36.17
C LEU A 114 3.71 -24.02 -36.97
N ARG A 115 3.02 -23.62 -38.05
CA ARG A 115 2.26 -24.56 -38.89
C ARG A 115 3.16 -25.53 -39.65
N ARG A 116 4.40 -25.14 -39.97
CA ARG A 116 5.35 -25.97 -40.74
C ARG A 116 6.10 -26.99 -39.87
N VAL A 117 6.12 -26.80 -38.54
CA VAL A 117 6.81 -27.70 -37.61
C VAL A 117 5.94 -28.91 -37.23
N PHE A 118 4.60 -28.79 -37.35
CA PHE A 118 3.63 -29.83 -36.98
C PHE A 118 2.91 -30.48 -38.16
N SER A 119 3.45 -30.38 -39.38
CA SER A 119 2.92 -31.09 -40.54
C SER A 119 3.72 -32.36 -40.81
N GLU A 120 3.51 -33.40 -40.00
CA GLU A 120 3.87 -34.79 -40.34
C GLU A 120 2.78 -35.76 -39.85
N GLY A 121 2.14 -36.45 -40.82
CA GLY A 121 1.23 -37.60 -40.64
C GLY A 121 -0.18 -37.23 -40.12
N VAL A 122 -1.28 -37.41 -40.85
CA VAL A 122 -1.74 -38.53 -41.68
C VAL A 122 -2.69 -37.99 -42.76
#